data_AF-A0AAD7CRM5-F1
#
_entry.id   AF-A0AAD7CRM5-F1
#
_cell.length_a   1.000
_cell.length_b   1.000
_cell.length_c   1.000
_cell.angle_alpha   90.00
_cell.angle_beta   90.00
_cell.angle_gamma   90.00
#
_symmetry.space_group_name_H-M   'P 1'
#
loop_
_entity.id
_entity.type
_entity.pdbx_description
1 polymer ?
#
loop_
_entity_poly.entity_id
_entity_poly.type
_entity_poly.pdbx_seq_one_letter_code
_entity_poly.pdbx_strand_id
1 'polypeptide(L)'
;VADYPEQCLVACCKENRCPLYTVDPNDRGDYLPHDKRDQVKTLLFMACQQHGEKDTVFETEGMGPVYPPFWMNLPHSDIFQAFTPDLLHQLHKGMFKDHLVKW
;
A
#
# COMPACT_ATOMS: atom_id res chain seq x y z
N VAL A 1 -14.20 6.52 -0.39
CA VAL A 1 -13.38 6.24 -1.60
C VAL A 1 -12.17 7.14 -1.51
N ALA A 2 -10.98 6.55 -1.54
CA ALA A 2 -9.68 7.24 -1.49
C ALA A 2 -8.95 6.95 -2.80
N ASP A 3 -8.23 7.92 -3.34
CA ASP A 3 -7.39 7.72 -4.51
C ASP A 3 -6.16 6.86 -4.15
N TYR A 4 -5.34 6.54 -5.15
CA TYR A 4 -4.23 5.61 -4.94
C TYR A 4 -3.15 6.13 -3.97
N PRO A 5 -2.65 7.38 -4.09
CA PRO A 5 -1.78 7.98 -3.07
C PRO A 5 -2.36 7.90 -1.65
N GLU A 6 -3.64 8.20 -1.49
CA GLU A 6 -4.33 8.16 -0.21
C GLU A 6 -4.49 6.72 0.31
N GLN A 7 -4.74 5.75 -0.56
CA GLN A 7 -4.72 4.32 -0.21
C GLN A 7 -3.32 3.89 0.25
N CYS A 8 -2.25 4.31 -0.43
CA CYS A 8 -0.87 4.02 0.00
C CYS A 8 -0.55 4.63 1.36
N LEU A 9 -1.03 5.84 1.64
CA LEU A 9 -0.90 6.47 2.95
C LEU A 9 -1.62 5.66 4.04
N VAL A 10 -2.85 5.23 3.79
CA VAL A 10 -3.64 4.40 4.72
C VAL A 10 -3.03 3.01 4.92
N ALA A 11 -2.50 2.42 3.85
CA ALA A 11 -1.79 1.12 3.86
C ALA A 11 -0.39 1.22 4.45
N CYS A 12 0.10 2.45 4.62
CA CYS A 12 1.43 2.79 5.08
C CYS A 12 2.55 2.19 4.24
N CYS A 13 2.33 2.15 2.93
CA CYS A 13 3.33 1.77 1.95
C CYS A 13 3.72 2.98 1.10
N LYS A 14 4.89 2.91 0.45
CA LYS A 14 5.30 3.92 -0.53
C LYS A 14 4.31 3.92 -1.71
N GLU A 15 4.15 5.06 -2.38
CA GLU A 15 3.23 5.16 -3.55
C GLU A 15 3.65 4.23 -4.70
N ASN A 16 4.94 3.91 -4.81
CA ASN A 16 5.41 2.90 -5.74
C ASN A 16 5.17 1.46 -5.24
N ARG A 17 4.33 1.20 -4.22
CA ARG A 17 3.98 -0.12 -3.66
C ARG A 17 2.46 -0.39 -3.74
N CYS A 18 2.07 -1.66 -3.76
CA CYS A 18 0.65 -2.02 -3.74
C CYS A 18 0.08 -1.88 -2.31
N PRO A 19 -1.06 -1.19 -2.12
CA PRO A 19 -1.70 -1.06 -0.81
C PRO A 19 -2.40 -2.35 -0.35
N LEU A 20 -2.65 -3.31 -1.24
CA LEU A 20 -3.32 -4.57 -0.93
C LEU A 20 -2.35 -5.75 -0.74
N TYR A 21 -1.24 -5.77 -1.47
CA TYR A 21 -0.34 -6.93 -1.58
C TYR A 21 1.12 -6.53 -1.34
N THR A 22 1.94 -7.48 -0.89
CA THR A 22 3.39 -7.33 -0.66
C THR A 22 4.22 -7.63 -1.93
N VAL A 23 3.69 -7.26 -3.09
CA VAL A 23 4.33 -7.49 -4.40
C VAL A 23 5.45 -6.47 -4.68
N ASP A 24 6.58 -6.94 -5.19
CA ASP A 24 7.65 -6.06 -5.69
C ASP A 24 7.12 -5.26 -6.89
N PRO A 25 7.48 -3.98 -7.06
CA PRO A 25 7.01 -3.19 -8.19
C PRO A 25 7.34 -3.79 -9.56
N ASN A 26 8.46 -4.52 -9.67
CA ASN A 26 8.90 -5.10 -10.93
C ASN A 26 8.14 -6.38 -11.29
N ASP A 27 7.54 -7.05 -10.32
CA ASP A 27 6.78 -8.30 -10.51
C ASP A 27 5.27 -8.03 -10.69
N ARG A 28 4.87 -6.76 -10.81
CA ARG A 28 3.46 -6.40 -11.01
C ARG A 28 2.96 -6.78 -12.40
N GLY A 29 1.80 -7.41 -12.43
CA GLY A 29 1.17 -7.87 -13.66
C GLY A 29 1.52 -9.31 -14.00
N ASP A 30 2.40 -9.93 -13.21
CA ASP A 30 2.60 -11.37 -13.26
C ASP A 30 1.36 -12.11 -12.75
N TYR A 31 1.10 -13.29 -13.30
CA TYR A 31 -0.04 -14.13 -12.92
C TYR A 31 0.19 -14.90 -11.60
N LEU A 32 1.23 -14.54 -10.85
CA LEU A 32 1.59 -15.21 -9.61
C LEU A 32 0.76 -14.66 -8.44
N PRO A 33 0.30 -15.54 -7.52
CA PRO A 33 -0.32 -15.08 -6.29
C PRO A 33 0.74 -14.41 -5.41
N HIS A 34 0.40 -13.23 -4.89
CA HIS A 34 1.20 -12.52 -3.90
C HIS A 34 0.48 -12.47 -2.56
N ASP A 35 1.24 -12.40 -1.48
CA ASP A 35 0.69 -12.30 -0.14
C ASP A 35 -0.03 -10.96 0.05
N LYS A 36 -1.13 -11.01 0.80
CA LYS A 36 -1.84 -9.80 1.24
C LYS A 36 -1.05 -9.11 2.32
N ARG A 37 -1.17 -7.79 2.40
CA ARG A 37 -0.71 -7.04 3.56
C ARG A 37 -1.49 -7.45 4.80
N ASP A 38 -0.80 -7.49 5.93
CA ASP A 38 -1.34 -7.92 7.22
C ASP A 38 -1.14 -6.81 8.25
N GLN A 39 -2.17 -6.52 9.05
CA GLN A 39 -2.14 -5.43 10.03
C GLN A 39 -1.10 -5.66 11.13
N VAL A 40 -0.99 -6.88 11.63
CA VAL A 40 -0.09 -7.20 12.75
C VAL A 40 1.36 -7.05 12.30
N LYS A 41 1.71 -7.61 11.13
CA LYS A 41 3.04 -7.44 10.53
C LYS A 41 3.36 -5.98 10.24
N THR A 42 2.40 -5.24 9.67
CA THR A 42 2.56 -3.82 9.35
C THR A 42 2.89 -3.01 10.60
N LEU A 43 2.14 -3.21 11.69
CA LEU A 43 2.38 -2.53 12.97
C LEU A 43 3.73 -2.93 13.60
N LEU A 44 4.11 -4.20 13.49
CA LEU A 44 5.39 -4.71 13.99
C LEU A 44 6.56 -4.00 13.29
N PHE A 45 6.58 -3.99 11.96
CA PHE A 45 7.66 -3.37 11.18
C PHE A 45 7.75 -1.85 11.43
N MET A 46 6.60 -1.19 11.60
CA MET A 46 6.60 0.23 12.00
C MET A 46 7.18 0.45 13.38
N ALA A 47 6.84 -0.38 14.36
CA ALA A 47 7.36 -0.25 15.72
C ALA A 47 8.89 -0.44 15.74
N CYS A 48 9.41 -1.45 15.04
CA CYS A 48 10.85 -1.65 14.85
C CYS A 48 11.52 -0.41 14.23
N GLN A 49 10.94 0.13 13.15
CA GLN A 49 11.46 1.33 12.48
C GLN A 49 11.44 2.56 13.41
N GLN A 50 10.39 2.75 14.21
CA GLN A 50 10.30 3.86 15.19
C GLN A 50 11.36 3.74 16.29
N HIS A 51 11.73 2.52 16.67
CA HIS A 51 12.75 2.26 17.67
C HIS A 51 14.18 2.40 17.11
N GLY A 52 14.33 2.74 15.83
CA GLY A 52 15.63 2.91 15.18
C GLY A 52 16.32 1.58 14.85
N GLU A 53 15.60 0.47 14.90
CA GLU A 53 16.09 -0.80 14.38
C GLU A 53 16.24 -0.64 12.87
N LYS A 54 17.43 -0.94 12.34
CA LYS A 54 17.65 -1.02 10.89
C LYS A 54 16.96 -2.27 10.38
N ASP A 55 15.65 -2.21 10.25
CA ASP A 55 14.88 -3.29 9.72
C ASP A 55 14.98 -3.27 8.20
N THR A 56 15.74 -4.21 7.64
CA THR A 56 15.79 -4.43 6.18
C THR A 56 14.40 -4.76 5.65
N VAL A 57 13.54 -5.36 6.48
CA VAL A 57 12.17 -5.76 6.10
C VAL A 57 11.27 -4.55 5.88
N PHE A 58 11.40 -3.46 6.66
CA PHE A 58 10.65 -2.22 6.43
C PHE A 58 10.87 -1.67 5.01
N GLU A 59 12.12 -1.67 4.56
CA GLU A 59 12.47 -1.25 3.21
C GLU A 59 12.10 -2.27 2.13
N THR A 60 12.31 -3.57 2.38
CA THR A 60 11.94 -4.66 1.45
C THR A 60 10.44 -4.67 1.16
N GLU A 61 9.61 -4.57 2.19
CA GLU A 61 8.14 -4.47 2.11
C GLU A 61 7.68 -3.12 1.52
N GLY A 62 8.61 -2.20 1.30
CA GLY A 62 8.40 -0.85 0.78
C GLY A 62 7.44 -0.03 1.62
N MET A 63 7.60 -0.11 2.94
CA MET A 63 6.81 0.62 3.91
C MET A 63 7.11 2.13 3.84
N GLY A 64 6.09 2.94 4.14
CA GLY A 64 6.20 4.39 4.30
C GLY A 64 6.25 4.78 5.78
N PRO A 65 6.88 5.91 6.15
CA PRO A 65 7.01 6.34 7.54
C PRO A 65 5.70 6.97 8.07
N VAL A 66 4.66 6.16 8.19
CA VAL A 66 3.33 6.57 8.66
C VAL A 66 3.08 5.94 10.02
N TYR A 67 3.44 6.64 11.09
CA TYR A 67 3.27 6.15 12.46
C TYR A 67 2.76 7.23 13.42
N PRO A 68 1.83 6.89 14.34
CA PRO A 68 1.03 5.66 14.33
C PRO A 68 -0.03 5.73 13.22
N PRO A 69 -0.32 4.64 12.48
CA PRO A 69 -1.48 4.62 11.60
C PRO A 69 -2.78 4.78 12.42
N PHE A 70 -3.78 5.47 11.86
CA PHE A 70 -5.02 5.76 12.59
C PHE A 70 -5.77 4.50 13.05
N TRP A 71 -5.58 3.39 12.34
CA TRP A 71 -6.23 2.10 12.61
C TRP A 71 -5.44 1.20 13.59
N MET A 72 -4.31 1.66 14.15
CA MET A 72 -3.52 0.90 15.14
C MET A 72 -4.37 0.34 16.29
N ASN A 73 -5.32 1.13 16.79
CA ASN A 73 -6.16 0.76 17.93
C ASN A 73 -7.49 0.11 17.52
N LEU A 74 -7.60 -0.38 16.27
CA LEU A 74 -8.79 -1.01 15.71
C LEU A 74 -8.51 -2.48 15.34
N PRO A 75 -8.26 -3.38 16.31
CA PRO A 75 -7.79 -4.75 16.06
C PRO A 75 -8.81 -5.66 15.37
N HIS A 76 -10.08 -5.23 15.29
CA HIS A 76 -11.17 -5.98 14.66
C HIS A 76 -11.55 -5.43 13.28
N SER A 77 -10.82 -4.43 12.79
CA SER A 77 -11.10 -3.75 11.52
C SER A 77 -9.90 -3.89 10.60
N ASP A 78 -9.90 -4.92 9.75
CA ASP A 78 -8.86 -5.09 8.73
C ASP A 78 -8.97 -4.01 7.65
N ILE A 79 -8.09 -3.01 7.74
CA ILE A 79 -8.07 -1.86 6.83
C ILE A 79 -7.76 -2.29 5.40
N PHE A 80 -6.95 -3.34 5.20
CA PHE A 80 -6.56 -3.80 3.87
C PHE A 80 -7.75 -4.41 3.12
N GLN A 81 -8.74 -4.95 3.84
CA GLN A 81 -10.00 -5.41 3.24
C GLN A 81 -10.96 -4.28 2.90
N ALA A 82 -10.77 -3.08 3.45
CA ALA A 82 -11.61 -1.92 3.17
C ALA A 82 -11.22 -1.20 1.86
N PHE A 83 -10.06 -1.52 1.28
CA PHE A 83 -9.66 -0.96 -0.01
C PHE A 83 -10.49 -1.59 -1.14
N THR A 84 -11.23 -0.73 -1.82
CA THR A 84 -11.85 -1.08 -3.10
C THR A 84 -10.76 -1.07 -4.19
N PRO A 85 -10.62 -2.13 -5.00
CA PRO A 85 -9.69 -2.12 -6.12
C PRO A 85 -10.04 -0.95 -7.05
N ASP A 86 -9.21 0.08 -7.05
CA ASP A 86 -9.46 1.33 -7.79
C ASP A 86 -9.06 1.22 -9.27
N LEU A 87 -9.31 0.04 -9.87
CA LEU A 87 -8.90 -0.30 -11.24
C LEU A 87 -9.58 0.61 -12.27
N LEU A 88 -10.87 0.93 -12.07
CA LEU A 88 -11.61 1.74 -13.03
C LEU A 88 -11.15 3.20 -13.04
N HIS A 89 -10.86 3.76 -11.86
CA HIS A 89 -10.38 5.14 -11.75
C HIS A 89 -8.95 5.28 -12.27
N GLN A 90 -8.09 4.31 -11.99
CA GLN A 90 -6.72 4.26 -12.53
C GLN A 90 -6.72 4.14 -14.05
N LEU A 91 -7.55 3.28 -14.64
CA LEU A 91 -7.69 3.20 -16.10
C LEU A 91 -8.20 4.53 -16.67
N HIS A 92 -9.26 5.09 -16.10
CA HIS A 92 -9.90 6.29 -16.63
C HIS A 92 -9.02 7.56 -16.54
N LYS A 93 -8.31 7.78 -15.43
CA LYS A 93 -7.38 8.92 -15.32
C LYS A 93 -6.01 8.64 -15.94
N GLY A 94 -5.38 7.52 -15.61
CA GLY A 94 -3.99 7.24 -16.03
C GLY A 94 -3.84 6.79 -17.48
N MET A 95 -4.79 6.04 -18.04
CA MET A 95 -4.67 5.56 -19.43
C MET A 95 -5.48 6.38 -20.43
N PHE A 96 -6.70 6.79 -20.08
CA PHE A 96 -7.55 7.50 -21.04
C PHE A 96 -7.30 9.01 -21.06
N LYS A 97 -7.17 9.67 -19.90
CA LYS A 97 -6.96 11.12 -19.88
C LYS A 97 -5.54 11.54 -20.23
N ASP A 98 -4.51 10.88 -19.69
CA ASP A 98 -3.12 11.35 -19.85
C ASP A 98 -2.43 10.87 -21.15
N HIS A 99 -2.91 9.78 -21.77
CA HIS A 99 -2.30 9.22 -22.98
C HIS A 99 -3.13 9.34 -24.26
N LEU A 100 -4.46 9.49 -24.17
CA LEU A 100 -5.33 9.53 -25.35
C LEU A 100 -5.95 10.91 -25.64
N VAL A 101 -5.91 11.85 -24.69
CA VAL A 101 -6.43 13.21 -24.91
C VAL A 101 -5.35 14.23 -24.59
N LYS A 102 -4.65 14.71 -25.62
CA LYS A 102 -3.91 15.96 -25.53
C LYS A 102 -4.92 17.10 -25.42
N TRP A 103 -4.93 17.78 -24.28
CA TRP A 103 -5.45 19.16 -24.21
C TRP A 103 -4.54 20.11 -24.98
#